data_AF-A0A0K0FZJ9-F1
#
_entry.id   AF-A0A0K0FZJ9-F1
#
_cell.length_a   1.000
_cell.length_b   1.000
_cell.length_c   1.000
_cell.angle_alpha   90.00
_cell.angle_beta   90.00
_cell.angle_gamma   90.00
#
_symmetry.space_group_name_H-M   'P 1'
#
loop_
_entity.id
_entity.type
_entity.pdbx_description
1 polymer ?
#
loop_
_entity_poly.entity_id
_entity_poly.type
_entity_poly.pdbx_seq_one_letter_code
_entity_poly.pdbx_strand_id
1 'polypeptide(L)'
;MTIDGKKRNTPRTTSPPGPPKWRPWGGRHPLNARHIAIEATKLFLQCGYHNFKFLYVYEKQKRYIAPAMRYRVKYFAQKCNKSIVIKTCIKKGKNKKGCHKETQIKLVDCYDAAIPFQAVFKDDVCNDRLRLNVTNLENGNSCALIIRYDYHN
;
A
#
# COMPACT_ATOMS: atom_id res chain seq x y z
N MET A 1 -10.32 -67.40 22.66
CA MET A 1 -9.39 -66.35 23.15
C MET A 1 -9.51 -65.18 22.21
N THR A 2 -10.06 -64.06 22.68
CA THR A 2 -10.51 -62.93 21.85
C THR A 2 -9.37 -61.92 21.71
N ILE A 3 -9.06 -61.51 20.48
CA ILE A 3 -7.99 -60.53 20.21
C ILE A 3 -8.63 -59.14 20.18
N ASP A 4 -8.50 -58.40 21.27
CA ASP A 4 -8.95 -57.00 21.33
C ASP A 4 -8.08 -56.12 20.42
N GLY A 5 -8.63 -55.73 19.27
CA GLY A 5 -8.02 -54.80 18.33
C GLY A 5 -8.02 -53.38 18.90
N LYS A 6 -6.88 -52.92 19.42
CA LYS A 6 -6.68 -51.50 19.79
C LYS A 6 -6.88 -50.61 18.55
N LYS A 7 -7.88 -49.73 18.60
CA LYS A 7 -8.12 -48.66 17.63
C LYS A 7 -6.84 -47.82 17.45
N ARG A 8 -6.28 -47.85 16.24
CA ARG A 8 -5.20 -46.94 15.81
C ARG A 8 -5.73 -45.50 15.85
N ASN A 9 -5.17 -44.66 16.70
CA ASN A 9 -5.43 -43.22 16.66
C ASN A 9 -4.96 -42.69 15.31
N THR A 10 -5.89 -42.16 14.52
CA THR A 10 -5.59 -41.47 13.27
C THR A 10 -4.63 -40.30 13.55
N PRO A 11 -3.57 -40.11 12.74
CA PRO A 11 -2.71 -38.95 12.87
C PRO A 11 -3.54 -37.68 12.71
N ARG A 12 -3.59 -36.85 13.74
CA ARG A 12 -4.21 -35.52 13.66
C ARG A 12 -3.33 -34.68 12.73
N THR A 13 -3.77 -34.49 11.48
CA THR A 13 -3.15 -33.57 10.53
C THR A 13 -3.19 -32.16 11.13
N THR A 14 -2.11 -31.76 11.78
CA THR A 14 -1.92 -30.40 12.28
C THR A 14 -1.40 -29.59 11.10
N SER A 15 -2.33 -29.00 10.34
CA SER A 15 -1.97 -28.01 9.32
C SER A 15 -1.04 -26.98 9.96
N PRO A 16 0.06 -26.59 9.30
CA PRO A 16 0.94 -25.54 9.80
C PRO A 16 0.11 -24.29 10.11
N PRO A 17 0.38 -23.59 11.23
CA PRO A 17 -0.34 -22.36 11.52
C PRO A 17 -0.23 -21.41 10.33
N GLY A 18 -1.38 -21.03 9.77
CA GLY A 18 -1.44 -20.05 8.68
C GLY A 18 -0.84 -18.70 9.10
N PRO A 19 -0.53 -17.82 8.14
CA PRO A 19 0.05 -16.52 8.48
C PRO A 19 -0.85 -15.75 9.45
N PRO A 20 -0.27 -14.96 10.38
CA PRO A 20 -1.03 -14.18 11.34
C PRO A 20 -2.12 -13.31 10.68
N LYS A 21 -3.27 -13.24 11.34
CA LYS A 21 -4.40 -12.39 10.91
C LYS A 21 -3.98 -10.92 10.90
N TRP A 22 -4.55 -10.17 9.96
CA TRP A 22 -4.44 -8.71 9.92
C TRP A 22 -5.15 -8.09 11.12
N ARG A 23 -4.52 -7.12 11.78
CA ARG A 23 -5.06 -6.38 12.93
C ARG A 23 -5.17 -4.90 12.60
N PRO A 24 -6.17 -4.17 13.12
CA PRO A 24 -6.23 -2.72 12.97
C PRO A 24 -4.96 -2.02 13.52
N TRP A 25 -4.57 -0.89 12.92
CA TRP A 25 -3.39 -0.11 13.36
C TRP A 25 -3.60 1.41 13.50
N GLY A 26 -4.78 1.94 13.18
CA GLY A 26 -5.08 3.38 13.22
C GLY A 26 -4.47 4.22 12.08
N GLY A 27 -3.34 3.82 11.51
CA GLY A 27 -2.76 4.40 10.28
C GLY A 27 -2.14 5.78 10.43
N ARG A 28 -1.69 6.13 11.65
CA ARG A 28 -0.89 7.34 11.92
C ARG A 28 0.58 7.02 12.19
N HIS A 29 0.85 5.97 12.98
CA HIS A 29 2.20 5.58 13.40
C HIS A 29 2.37 4.04 13.26
N PRO A 30 3.55 3.54 12.85
CA PRO A 30 4.75 4.29 12.45
C PRO A 30 4.65 4.93 11.05
N LEU A 31 3.68 4.49 10.25
CA LEU A 31 3.50 4.98 8.88
C LEU A 31 2.11 5.57 8.69
N ASN A 32 2.04 6.66 7.93
CA ASN A 32 0.79 7.31 7.61
C ASN A 32 0.08 6.56 6.47
N ALA A 33 -1.08 5.98 6.76
CA ALA A 33 -1.84 5.18 5.81
C ALA A 33 -2.28 6.00 4.58
N ARG A 34 -2.61 7.29 4.76
CA ARG A 34 -2.98 8.17 3.65
C ARG A 34 -1.78 8.42 2.74
N HIS A 35 -0.60 8.60 3.32
CA HIS A 35 0.62 8.78 2.53
C HIS A 35 0.96 7.52 1.73
N ILE A 36 0.88 6.33 2.35
CA ILE A 36 1.04 5.04 1.65
C ILE A 36 0.07 4.94 0.47
N ALA A 37 -1.22 5.26 0.66
CA ALA A 37 -2.20 5.18 -0.41
C ALA A 37 -1.91 6.14 -1.56
N ILE A 38 -1.51 7.38 -1.26
CA ILE A 38 -1.15 8.38 -2.28
C ILE A 38 0.07 7.92 -3.09
N GLU A 39 1.14 7.47 -2.43
CA GLU A 39 2.34 7.00 -3.11
C GLU A 39 2.08 5.71 -3.89
N ALA A 40 1.24 4.81 -3.37
CA ALA A 40 0.80 3.61 -4.08
C ALA A 40 0.04 3.95 -5.36
N THR A 41 -0.86 4.95 -5.31
CA THR A 41 -1.58 5.42 -6.50
C THR A 41 -0.64 6.01 -7.55
N LYS A 42 0.35 6.82 -7.13
CA LYS A 42 1.37 7.37 -8.04
C LYS A 42 2.22 6.26 -8.67
N LEU A 43 2.65 5.29 -7.85
CA LEU A 43 3.40 4.14 -8.32
C LEU A 43 2.63 3.37 -9.41
N PHE A 44 1.33 3.16 -9.23
CA PHE A 44 0.52 2.47 -10.23
C PHE A 44 0.59 3.13 -11.62
N LEU A 45 0.55 4.46 -11.67
CA LEU A 45 0.78 5.22 -12.91
C LEU A 45 2.20 5.03 -13.45
N GLN A 46 3.22 5.11 -12.60
CA GLN A 46 4.62 4.91 -12.99
C GLN A 46 4.87 3.53 -13.62
N CYS A 47 4.05 2.54 -13.27
CA CYS A 47 4.12 1.20 -13.84
C CYS A 47 3.40 1.06 -15.19
N GLY A 48 2.91 2.16 -15.77
CA GLY A 48 2.26 2.19 -17.08
C GLY A 48 0.74 2.00 -17.05
N TYR A 49 0.12 1.95 -15.88
CA TYR A 49 -1.34 1.89 -15.77
C TYR A 49 -1.98 3.28 -15.88
N HIS A 50 -3.31 3.32 -15.95
CA HIS A 50 -4.08 4.57 -16.03
C HIS A 50 -3.81 5.52 -14.85
N ASN A 51 -4.11 6.81 -15.06
CA ASN A 51 -4.10 7.80 -14.00
C ASN A 51 -5.25 7.54 -13.02
N PHE A 52 -4.92 7.49 -11.73
CA PHE A 52 -5.90 7.40 -10.66
C PHE A 52 -5.69 8.53 -9.66
N LYS A 53 -6.78 9.14 -9.20
CA LYS A 53 -6.80 10.14 -8.14
C LYS A 53 -7.24 9.49 -6.84
N PHE A 54 -6.36 9.51 -5.84
CA PHE A 54 -6.70 9.05 -4.49
C PHE A 54 -7.90 9.82 -3.91
N LEU A 55 -8.84 9.10 -3.29
CA LEU A 55 -9.98 9.67 -2.58
C LEU A 55 -9.79 9.58 -1.05
N TYR A 56 -9.96 8.39 -0.49
CA TYR A 56 -9.89 8.15 0.94
C TYR A 56 -9.50 6.70 1.26
N VAL A 57 -8.98 6.51 2.48
CA VAL A 57 -8.65 5.20 3.03
C VAL A 57 -9.83 4.71 3.86
N TYR A 58 -10.30 3.48 3.59
CA TYR A 58 -11.39 2.86 4.35
C TYR A 58 -10.93 1.71 5.25
N GLU A 59 -9.78 1.08 4.98
CA GLU A 59 -9.26 -0.01 5.83
C GLU A 59 -7.76 0.14 6.08
N LYS A 60 -7.37 -0.11 7.34
CA LYS A 60 -6.05 0.23 7.90
C LYS A 60 -5.58 -0.91 8.80
N GLN A 61 -4.70 -1.77 8.31
CA GLN A 61 -4.31 -2.97 9.01
C GLN A 61 -2.80 -3.18 9.03
N LYS A 62 -2.34 -3.93 10.02
CA LYS A 62 -0.98 -4.42 10.13
C LYS A 62 -0.93 -5.89 10.48
N ARG A 63 0.15 -6.56 10.13
CA ARG A 63 0.51 -7.85 10.69
C ARG A 63 2.02 -8.00 10.71
N TYR A 64 2.51 -8.72 11.69
CA TYR A 64 3.90 -9.13 11.75
C TYR A 64 4.06 -10.47 11.04
N ILE A 65 5.02 -10.55 10.12
CA ILE A 65 5.50 -11.81 9.57
C ILE A 65 7.02 -11.72 9.67
N ALA A 66 7.58 -12.43 10.65
CA ALA A 66 8.98 -12.35 11.01
C ALA A 66 9.89 -12.37 9.76
N PRO A 67 10.90 -11.47 9.69
CA PRO A 67 11.26 -10.43 10.66
C PRO A 67 10.52 -9.08 10.45
N ALA A 68 9.58 -8.99 9.52
CA ALA A 68 9.09 -7.73 9.00
C ALA A 68 7.65 -7.39 9.40
N MET A 69 7.40 -6.10 9.60
CA MET A 69 6.05 -5.57 9.70
C MET A 69 5.46 -5.38 8.31
N ARG A 70 4.19 -5.74 8.14
CA ARG A 70 3.43 -5.46 6.93
C ARG A 70 2.25 -4.59 7.26
N TYR A 71 2.03 -3.57 6.44
CA TYR A 71 0.98 -2.59 6.59
C TYR A 71 0.11 -2.60 5.35
N ARG A 72 -1.16 -2.96 5.53
CA ARG A 72 -2.16 -3.02 4.48
C ARG A 72 -3.09 -1.82 4.60
N VAL A 73 -3.22 -1.11 3.50
CA VAL A 73 -4.12 0.02 3.37
C VAL A 73 -5.06 -0.29 2.20
N LYS A 74 -6.36 -0.33 2.46
CA LYS A 74 -7.35 -0.35 1.39
C LYS A 74 -7.99 1.01 1.25
N TYR A 75 -8.13 1.47 0.01
CA TYR A 75 -8.52 2.82 -0.30
C TYR A 75 -9.28 2.88 -1.62
N PHE A 76 -10.02 3.96 -1.83
CA PHE A 76 -10.66 4.24 -3.11
C PHE A 76 -9.87 5.28 -3.90
N ALA A 77 -9.86 5.11 -5.22
CA ALA A 77 -9.33 6.08 -6.16
C ALA A 77 -10.23 6.17 -7.40
N GLN A 78 -10.26 7.33 -8.04
CA GLN A 78 -11.02 7.56 -9.28
C GLN A 78 -10.09 7.50 -10.48
N LYS A 79 -10.50 6.83 -11.55
CA LYS A 79 -9.80 6.89 -12.83
C LYS A 79 -9.92 8.31 -13.40
N CYS A 80 -8.85 8.84 -13.97
CA CYS A 80 -8.86 10.13 -14.65
C CYS A 80 -8.22 9.99 -16.04
N ASN A 81 -8.76 10.70 -17.04
CA ASN A 81 -8.28 10.60 -18.41
C ASN A 81 -7.08 11.52 -18.69
N LYS A 82 -7.00 12.65 -17.99
CA LYS A 82 -6.01 13.68 -18.25
C LYS A 82 -5.18 13.96 -17.01
N SER A 83 -3.89 14.18 -17.25
CA SER A 83 -3.00 14.81 -16.29
C SER A 83 -2.50 16.11 -16.91
N ILE A 84 -2.70 17.22 -16.21
CA ILE A 84 -2.25 18.54 -16.65
C ILE A 84 -1.14 19.02 -15.75
N VAL A 85 -0.06 19.49 -16.37
CA VAL A 85 1.08 20.07 -15.65
C VAL A 85 0.78 21.55 -15.45
N ILE A 86 0.57 21.96 -14.20
CA ILE A 86 0.32 23.35 -13.83
C ILE A 86 1.56 23.90 -13.15
N LYS A 87 2.04 25.03 -13.63
CA LYS A 87 3.08 25.82 -12.95
C LYS A 87 2.39 26.69 -11.91
N THR A 88 2.43 26.31 -10.64
CA THR A 88 1.87 27.10 -9.56
C THR A 88 2.95 27.94 -8.90
N CYS A 89 2.59 29.16 -8.53
CA CYS A 89 3.43 30.04 -7.76
C CYS A 89 3.25 29.73 -6.27
N ILE A 90 4.26 29.15 -5.62
CA ILE A 90 4.22 28.94 -4.18
C ILE A 90 4.99 30.09 -3.51
N LYS A 91 4.27 30.86 -2.68
CA LYS A 91 4.87 31.88 -1.80
C LYS A 91 5.22 31.19 -0.49
N LYS A 92 6.51 31.08 -0.17
CA LYS A 92 6.98 30.55 1.12
C LYS A 92 7.22 31.72 2.09
N GLY A 93 6.59 31.66 3.27
CA GLY A 93 6.84 32.59 4.39
C GLY A 93 5.95 33.84 4.44
N LYS A 94 6.01 34.56 5.58
CA LYS A 94 5.26 35.80 5.86
C LYS A 94 5.70 37.00 4.98
N ASN A 95 6.91 36.94 4.41
CA ASN A 95 7.43 37.97 3.51
C ASN A 95 7.17 37.59 2.06
N LYS A 96 6.12 38.18 1.46
CA LYS A 96 5.60 37.92 0.11
C LYS A 96 6.53 38.38 -1.04
N LYS A 97 7.85 38.24 -0.94
CA LYS A 97 8.79 38.54 -2.04
C LYS A 97 9.42 37.25 -2.55
N GLY A 98 9.11 36.89 -3.79
CA GLY A 98 9.62 35.69 -4.47
C GLY A 98 8.53 34.69 -4.80
N CYS A 99 8.25 34.53 -6.10
CA CYS A 99 7.37 33.49 -6.61
C CYS A 99 8.22 32.28 -7.01
N HIS A 100 8.17 31.18 -6.24
CA HIS A 100 8.78 29.94 -6.70
C HIS A 100 7.78 29.20 -7.59
N LYS A 101 8.12 29.02 -8.87
CA LYS A 101 7.28 28.24 -9.81
C LYS A 101 7.54 26.77 -9.53
N GLU A 102 6.59 26.08 -8.91
CA GLU A 102 6.60 24.63 -8.78
C GLU A 102 5.65 24.01 -9.80
N THR A 103 6.11 22.95 -10.46
CA THR A 103 5.30 22.17 -11.40
C THR A 103 4.49 21.14 -10.62
N GLN A 104 3.17 21.24 -10.67
CA GLN A 104 2.24 20.30 -10.05
C GLN A 104 1.44 19.57 -11.13
N ILE A 105 1.38 18.24 -11.04
CA ILE A 105 0.50 17.43 -11.88
C ILE A 105 -0.88 17.43 -11.24
N LYS A 106 -1.89 17.98 -11.93
CA LYS A 106 -3.30 17.80 -11.54
C LYS A 106 -3.97 16.78 -12.45
N LEU A 107 -4.74 15.89 -11.83
CA LEU A 107 -5.59 14.95 -12.53
C LEU A 107 -6.96 15.60 -12.77
N VAL A 108 -7.40 15.60 -14.03
CA VAL A 108 -8.68 16.17 -14.47
C VAL A 108 -9.44 15.17 -15.33
N ASP A 109 -10.72 15.43 -15.57
CA ASP A 109 -11.64 14.50 -16.23
C ASP A 109 -11.66 13.13 -15.54
N CYS A 110 -11.96 13.15 -14.25
CA CYS A 110 -12.07 11.96 -13.42
C CYS A 110 -13.50 11.40 -13.49
N TYR A 111 -13.61 10.08 -13.59
CA TYR A 111 -14.89 9.38 -13.53
C TYR A 111 -15.43 9.36 -12.10
N ASP A 112 -16.74 9.37 -11.95
CA ASP A 112 -17.39 9.33 -10.63
C ASP A 112 -17.14 8.02 -9.88
N ALA A 113 -16.96 6.92 -10.63
CA ALA A 113 -16.76 5.59 -10.08
C ALA A 113 -15.52 5.51 -9.18
N ALA A 114 -15.74 5.13 -7.92
CA ALA A 114 -14.69 4.88 -6.94
C ALA A 114 -14.19 3.44 -7.07
N ILE A 115 -12.93 3.30 -7.48
CA ILE A 115 -12.29 2.00 -7.73
C ILE A 115 -11.49 1.60 -6.49
N PRO A 116 -11.70 0.39 -5.95
CA PRO A 116 -10.98 -0.10 -4.78
C PRO A 116 -9.54 -0.52 -5.11
N PHE A 117 -8.61 -0.11 -4.26
CA PHE A 117 -7.21 -0.49 -4.32
C PHE A 117 -6.74 -1.02 -2.96
N GLN A 118 -5.68 -1.82 -3.02
CA GLN A 118 -4.94 -2.30 -1.85
C GLN A 118 -3.47 -1.95 -2.01
N ALA A 119 -2.93 -1.24 -1.03
CA ALA A 119 -1.50 -1.06 -0.85
C ALA A 119 -0.99 -1.96 0.29
N VAL A 120 0.12 -2.66 0.08
CA VAL A 120 0.83 -3.42 1.11
C VAL A 120 2.27 -2.95 1.18
N PHE A 121 2.57 -2.20 2.23
CA PHE A 121 3.93 -1.80 2.56
C PHE A 121 4.57 -2.85 3.47
N LYS A 122 5.72 -3.38 3.06
CA LYS A 122 6.57 -4.26 3.84
C LYS A 122 7.73 -3.41 4.38
N ASP A 123 7.76 -3.29 5.68
CA ASP A 123 8.79 -2.62 6.46
C ASP A 123 9.82 -3.67 6.88
N ASP A 124 10.79 -3.89 6.02
CA ASP A 124 11.84 -4.91 6.16
C ASP A 124 13.22 -4.24 6.16
N VAL A 125 13.33 -3.23 7.04
CA VAL A 125 14.57 -2.48 7.30
C VAL A 125 15.70 -3.41 7.74
N CYS A 126 15.40 -4.49 8.47
CA CYS A 126 16.39 -5.48 8.90
C CYS A 126 17.10 -6.20 7.73
N ASN A 127 16.53 -6.15 6.53
CA ASN A 127 17.13 -6.71 5.31
C ASN A 127 17.37 -5.63 4.25
N ASP A 128 17.44 -4.36 4.65
CA ASP A 128 17.70 -3.20 3.78
C ASP A 128 16.72 -3.09 2.61
N ARG A 129 15.48 -3.56 2.79
CA ARG A 129 14.48 -3.66 1.72
C ARG A 129 13.14 -3.14 2.18
N LEU A 130 12.76 -1.98 1.67
CA LEU A 130 11.38 -1.52 1.76
C LEU A 130 10.63 -1.94 0.50
N ARG A 131 9.40 -2.42 0.65
CA ARG A 131 8.59 -2.82 -0.51
C ARG A 131 7.18 -2.28 -0.41
N LEU A 132 6.77 -1.50 -1.40
CA LEU A 132 5.40 -1.06 -1.57
C LEU A 132 4.76 -1.83 -2.73
N ASN A 133 3.73 -2.61 -2.44
CA ASN A 133 2.91 -3.23 -3.49
C ASN A 133 1.58 -2.50 -3.57
N VAL A 134 1.09 -2.25 -4.77
CA VAL A 134 -0.23 -1.69 -5.05
C VAL A 134 -0.99 -2.67 -5.94
N THR A 135 -2.28 -2.85 -5.68
CA THR A 135 -3.16 -3.74 -6.43
C THR A 135 -4.50 -3.05 -6.66
N ASN A 136 -4.97 -3.01 -7.90
CA ASN A 136 -6.34 -2.69 -8.23
C ASN A 136 -7.21 -3.92 -7.93
N LEU A 137 -8.21 -3.75 -7.05
CA LEU A 137 -9.02 -4.87 -6.56
C LEU A 137 -10.14 -5.29 -7.53
N GLU A 138 -10.44 -4.51 -8.57
CA GLU A 138 -11.43 -4.87 -9.60
C GLU A 138 -10.87 -5.82 -10.63
N ASN A 139 -9.64 -5.57 -11.10
CA ASN A 139 -9.02 -6.33 -12.19
C ASN A 139 -7.77 -7.13 -11.78
N GLY A 140 -7.32 -7.00 -10.53
CA GLY A 140 -6.15 -7.71 -10.02
C GLY A 140 -4.79 -7.19 -10.50
N ASN A 141 -4.76 -6.16 -11.36
CA ASN A 141 -3.51 -5.56 -11.82
C ASN A 141 -2.72 -5.03 -10.63
N SER A 142 -1.43 -5.30 -10.60
CA SER A 142 -0.58 -4.95 -9.48
C SER A 142 0.77 -4.41 -9.93
N CYS A 143 1.36 -3.57 -9.09
CA CYS A 143 2.73 -3.13 -9.25
C CYS A 143 3.45 -3.12 -7.90
N ALA A 144 4.78 -3.22 -7.94
CA ALA A 144 5.62 -3.17 -6.76
C ALA A 144 6.82 -2.26 -6.98
N LEU A 145 7.13 -1.47 -5.95
CA LEU A 145 8.39 -0.75 -5.82
C LEU A 145 9.19 -1.40 -4.71
N ILE A 146 10.45 -1.72 -4.99
CA ILE A 146 11.41 -2.20 -4.00
C ILE A 146 12.49 -1.14 -3.89
N ILE A 147 12.62 -0.55 -2.70
CA ILE A 147 13.68 0.38 -2.38
C ILE A 147 14.71 -0.40 -1.58
N ARG A 148 15.91 -0.53 -2.12
CA ARG A 148 17.08 -0.95 -1.36
C ARG A 148 17.62 0.28 -0.64
N TYR A 149 17.89 0.17 0.64
CA TYR A 149 18.45 1.26 1.43
C TYR A 149 19.76 0.79 2.03
N ASP A 150 20.88 1.30 1.55
CA ASP A 150 22.17 1.01 2.16
C ASP A 150 22.30 1.86 3.43
N TYR A 151 22.22 1.21 4.60
CA TYR A 151 22.35 1.88 5.91
C TYR A 151 23.79 2.37 6.20
N HIS A 152 24.73 2.12 5.29
CA HIS A 152 26.12 2.53 5.43
C HIS A 152 26.39 3.86 4.68
N ASN A 153 26.28 4.97 5.41
CA ASN A 153 27.03 6.21 5.18
C ASN A 153 27.30 6.91 6.51
#